data_AF-A0A1H3L988-F1
#
_entry.id   AF-A0A1H3L988-F1
#
_cell.length_a   1.000
_cell.length_b   1.000
_cell.length_c   1.000
_cell.angle_alpha   90.00
_cell.angle_beta   90.00
_cell.angle_gamma   90.00
#
_symmetry.space_group_name_H-M   'P 1'
#
loop_
_entity.id
_entity.type
_entity.pdbx_description
1 polymer ?
#
loop_
_entity_poly.entity_id
_entity_poly.type
_entity_poly.pdbx_seq_one_letter_code
_entity_poly.pdbx_strand_id
1 'polypeptide(L)'
;MKTALVGDKDIPEFDHDIMTNLLIKTVELNVVRQEQILLGIRNAKQEIYRVIGASSSKQFINASEELEDLGLSNELDEADRAKNGYDAIFGLSE
;
A
#
# COMPACT_ATOMS: atom_id res chain seq x y z
N MET A 1 -11.22 3.80 1.72
CA MET A 1 -9.82 4.21 1.45
C MET A 1 -9.66 4.54 -0.04
N LYS A 2 -8.55 5.15 -0.44
CA LYS A 2 -8.25 5.47 -1.85
C LYS A 2 -7.01 4.70 -2.30
N THR A 3 -6.94 4.33 -3.57
CA THR A 3 -5.75 3.67 -4.13
C THR A 3 -5.45 4.14 -5.54
N ALA A 4 -4.19 3.98 -5.95
CA ALA A 4 -3.75 4.20 -7.31
C ALA A 4 -2.57 3.28 -7.63
N LEU A 5 -2.46 2.90 -8.90
CA LEU A 5 -1.25 2.31 -9.46
C LEU A 5 -0.21 3.41 -9.70
N VAL A 6 1.06 3.03 -9.68
CA VAL A 6 2.20 3.92 -9.91
C VAL A 6 2.77 3.63 -11.29
N GLY A 7 2.50 4.52 -12.26
CA GLY A 7 3.06 4.43 -13.61
C GLY A 7 2.85 3.08 -14.28
N ASP A 8 3.87 2.62 -15.01
CA ASP A 8 3.85 1.37 -15.79
C ASP A 8 4.55 0.21 -15.05
N LYS A 9 4.38 0.14 -13.73
CA LYS A 9 5.00 -0.91 -12.90
C LYS A 9 4.28 -2.24 -13.06
N ASP A 10 5.02 -3.33 -12.92
CA ASP A 10 4.44 -4.68 -12.95
C ASP A 10 3.45 -4.86 -11.79
N ILE A 11 2.24 -5.30 -12.13
CA ILE A 11 1.15 -5.57 -11.18
C ILE A 11 1.18 -7.05 -10.82
N PRO A 12 1.40 -7.41 -9.55
CA PRO A 12 1.36 -8.80 -9.09
C PRO A 12 -0.04 -9.42 -9.19
N GLU A 13 -0.10 -10.77 -9.26
CA GLU A 13 -1.37 -11.50 -9.31
C GLU A 13 -2.24 -11.28 -8.04
N PHE A 14 -1.61 -11.21 -6.86
CA PHE A 14 -2.28 -10.94 -5.58
C PHE A 14 -2.95 -9.55 -5.52
N ASP A 15 -2.68 -8.66 -6.47
CA ASP A 15 -3.32 -7.34 -6.51
C ASP A 15 -4.85 -7.44 -6.65
N HIS A 16 -5.33 -8.51 -7.30
CA HIS A 16 -6.76 -8.79 -7.39
C HIS A 16 -7.39 -8.94 -6.00
N ASP A 17 -6.71 -9.63 -5.09
CA ASP A 17 -7.19 -9.88 -3.74
C ASP A 17 -7.13 -8.60 -2.89
N ILE A 18 -6.09 -7.77 -3.05
CA ILE A 18 -6.02 -6.43 -2.43
C ILE A 18 -7.24 -5.59 -2.85
N MET A 19 -7.55 -5.57 -4.15
CA MET A 19 -8.66 -4.79 -4.69
C MET A 19 -10.04 -5.33 -4.30
N THR A 20 -10.13 -6.61 -3.92
CA THR A 20 -11.38 -7.28 -3.55
C THR A 20 -11.65 -7.22 -2.05
N ASN A 21 -10.62 -7.42 -1.23
CA ASN A 21 -10.74 -7.54 0.22
C ASN A 21 -10.77 -6.17 0.91
N LEU A 22 -10.09 -5.17 0.35
CA LEU A 22 -10.09 -3.83 0.92
C LEU A 22 -11.27 -3.00 0.40
N LEU A 23 -11.90 -2.23 1.30
CA LEU A 23 -12.86 -1.18 0.95
C LEU A 23 -12.13 0.06 0.39
N ILE A 24 -11.56 -0.09 -0.81
CA ILE A 24 -10.77 0.91 -1.52
C ILE A 24 -11.43 1.35 -2.84
N LYS A 25 -11.15 2.58 -3.24
CA LYS A 25 -11.56 3.13 -4.54
C LYS A 25 -10.35 3.62 -5.32
N THR A 26 -10.26 3.24 -6.59
CA THR A 26 -9.24 3.77 -7.51
C THR A 26 -9.49 5.24 -7.81
N VAL A 27 -8.45 6.05 -7.64
CA VAL A 27 -8.40 7.48 -7.97
C VAL A 27 -7.03 7.82 -8.59
N GLU A 28 -6.80 9.08 -8.94
CA GLU A 28 -5.48 9.53 -9.39
C GLU A 28 -4.44 9.50 -8.26
N LEU A 29 -3.18 9.17 -8.59
CA LEU A 29 -2.10 9.01 -7.61
C LEU A 29 -1.84 10.27 -6.78
N ASN A 30 -1.92 11.46 -7.39
CA ASN A 30 -1.81 12.75 -6.71
C ASN A 30 -2.90 12.93 -5.63
N VAL A 31 -4.11 12.41 -5.83
CA VAL A 31 -5.21 12.43 -4.86
C VAL A 31 -4.96 11.45 -3.73
N VAL A 32 -4.42 10.27 -4.01
CA VAL A 32 -4.04 9.30 -2.96
C VAL A 32 -2.98 9.89 -2.04
N ARG A 33 -1.96 10.55 -2.61
CA ARG A 33 -0.84 11.18 -1.88
C ARG A 33 -1.24 12.33 -0.95
N GLN A 34 -2.48 12.81 -1.03
CA GLN A 34 -3.01 13.83 -0.11
C GLN A 34 -3.64 13.23 1.15
N GLU A 35 -3.79 11.90 1.22
CA GLU A 35 -4.30 11.23 2.42
C GLU A 35 -3.30 11.32 3.58
N GLN A 36 -3.84 11.22 4.80
CA GLN A 36 -3.05 11.40 6.02
C GLN A 36 -2.03 10.28 6.26
N ILE A 37 -2.37 9.06 5.82
CA ILE A 37 -1.55 7.87 5.99
C ILE A 37 -1.39 7.20 4.63
N LEU A 38 -0.15 6.91 4.24
CA LEU A 38 0.19 6.32 2.95
C LEU A 38 0.86 4.96 3.14
N LEU A 39 0.28 3.93 2.51
CA LEU A 39 0.84 2.59 2.43
C LEU A 39 1.34 2.36 1.01
N GLY A 40 2.60 1.97 0.85
CA GLY A 40 3.16 1.50 -0.42
C GLY A 40 3.10 -0.01 -0.52
N ILE A 41 2.76 -0.57 -1.70
CA ILE A 41 2.83 -2.01 -1.95
C ILE A 41 3.91 -2.27 -2.99
N ARG A 42 4.84 -3.18 -2.68
CA ARG A 42 5.94 -3.59 -3.55
C ARG A 42 5.56 -4.78 -4.42
N ASN A 43 6.09 -4.78 -5.64
CA ASN A 43 6.09 -5.96 -6.50
C ASN A 43 7.38 -6.78 -6.28
N ALA A 44 7.52 -7.90 -7.02
CA ALA A 44 8.70 -8.77 -6.94
C ALA A 44 10.02 -8.09 -7.35
N LYS A 45 9.97 -6.92 -7.99
CA LYS A 45 11.16 -6.10 -8.32
C LYS A 45 11.49 -5.08 -7.23
N GLN A 46 10.85 -5.19 -6.06
CA GLN A 46 11.00 -4.25 -4.94
C GLN A 46 10.55 -2.82 -5.30
N GLU A 47 9.72 -2.67 -6.33
CA GLU A 47 9.18 -1.38 -6.77
C GLU A 47 7.79 -1.15 -6.17
N ILE A 48 7.54 0.05 -5.66
CA ILE A 48 6.18 0.44 -5.24
C ILE A 48 5.31 0.56 -6.50
N TYR A 49 4.41 -0.39 -6.70
CA TYR A 49 3.51 -0.43 -7.85
C TYR A 49 2.11 0.10 -7.51
N ARG A 50 1.72 0.07 -6.23
CA ARG A 50 0.44 0.58 -5.73
C ARG A 50 0.65 1.42 -4.48
N VAL A 51 -0.14 2.49 -4.38
CA VAL A 51 -0.27 3.29 -3.16
C VAL A 51 -1.69 3.20 -2.65
N ILE A 52 -1.86 3.02 -1.35
CA ILE A 52 -3.13 3.08 -0.64
C ILE A 52 -3.08 4.23 0.35
N GLY A 53 -4.08 5.10 0.27
CA GLY A 53 -4.26 6.23 1.18
C GLY A 53 -5.39 5.95 2.16
N ALA A 54 -5.08 6.08 3.44
CA ALA A 54 -6.01 5.95 4.55
C ALA A 54 -6.21 7.30 5.25
N SER A 55 -7.46 7.58 5.60
CA SER A 55 -7.85 8.85 6.22
C SER A 55 -7.90 8.79 7.75
N SER A 56 -7.59 7.64 8.35
CA SER A 56 -7.56 7.43 9.81
C SER A 56 -6.76 6.19 10.20
N SER A 57 -6.28 6.14 11.44
CA SER A 57 -5.56 4.98 11.98
C SER A 57 -6.39 3.69 11.96
N LYS A 58 -7.72 3.78 12.08
CA LYS A 58 -8.60 2.60 11.98
C LYS A 58 -8.55 1.97 10.59
N GLN A 59 -8.54 2.80 9.54
CA GLN A 59 -8.40 2.34 8.16
C GLN A 59 -7.01 1.77 7.91
N PHE A 60 -5.97 2.39 8.47
CA PHE A 60 -4.61 1.86 8.41
C PHE A 60 -4.51 0.47 9.05
N ILE A 61 -4.99 0.29 10.28
CA ILE A 61 -4.95 -1.01 10.98
C ILE A 61 -5.68 -2.08 10.17
N ASN A 62 -6.90 -1.79 9.70
CA ASN A 62 -7.64 -2.74 8.88
C ASN A 62 -6.92 -3.06 7.57
N ALA A 63 -6.32 -2.08 6.89
CA ALA A 63 -5.55 -2.36 5.68
C ALA A 63 -4.32 -3.21 5.96
N SER A 64 -3.58 -2.93 7.04
CA SER A 64 -2.40 -3.71 7.44
C SER A 64 -2.76 -5.17 7.75
N GLU A 65 -3.82 -5.40 8.54
CA GLU A 65 -4.29 -6.76 8.88
C GLU A 65 -4.65 -7.56 7.61
N GLU A 66 -5.41 -6.96 6.69
CA GLU A 66 -5.80 -7.62 5.44
C GLU A 66 -4.61 -7.88 4.52
N LEU A 67 -3.61 -6.98 4.47
CA LEU A 67 -2.39 -7.19 3.70
C LEU A 67 -1.51 -8.30 4.31
N GLU A 68 -1.47 -8.40 5.63
CA GLU A 68 -0.80 -9.48 6.37
C GLU A 68 -1.49 -10.83 6.15
N ASP A 69 -2.83 -10.87 6.13
CA ASP A 69 -3.60 -12.07 5.81
C ASP A 69 -3.36 -12.55 4.36
N LEU A 70 -3.02 -11.63 3.44
CA LEU A 70 -2.57 -11.95 2.08
C LEU A 70 -1.09 -12.40 2.01
N GLY A 71 -0.39 -12.45 3.13
CA GLY A 71 1.00 -12.88 3.23
C GLY A 71 2.03 -11.80 2.93
N LEU A 72 1.62 -10.52 2.90
CA LEU A 72 2.54 -9.40 2.77
C LEU A 72 3.00 -8.96 4.16
N SER A 73 4.26 -8.55 4.30
CA SER A 73 4.78 -8.02 5.56
C SER A 73 5.13 -6.54 5.43
N ASN A 74 4.94 -5.76 6.49
CA ASN A 74 5.46 -4.40 6.52
C ASN A 74 7.00 -4.43 6.68
N GLU A 75 7.70 -3.99 5.64
CA GLU A 75 9.15 -3.96 5.53
C GLU A 75 9.75 -2.63 6.01
N LEU A 76 8.90 -1.67 6.41
CA LEU A 76 9.35 -0.33 6.76
C LEU A 76 9.66 -0.18 8.24
N ASP A 77 10.93 0.04 8.54
CA ASP A 77 11.40 0.42 9.87
C ASP A 77 11.13 1.89 10.20
N GLU A 78 11.11 2.22 11.50
CA GLU A 78 10.81 3.58 11.99
C GLU A 78 11.70 4.67 11.39
N ALA A 79 12.98 4.38 11.13
CA ALA A 79 13.94 5.34 10.58
C ALA A 79 13.70 5.69 9.10
N ASP A 80 12.97 4.84 8.36
CA ASP A 80 12.79 4.96 6.92
C ASP A 80 11.47 5.61 6.50
N ARG A 81 10.49 5.69 7.42
CA ARG A 81 9.22 6.42 7.22
C ARG A 81 9.43 7.87 6.77
N ALA A 82 10.27 8.60 7.49
CA ALA A 82 10.51 10.02 7.23
C ALA A 82 11.20 10.30 5.88
N LYS A 83 11.96 9.33 5.35
CA LYS A 83 12.72 9.50 4.09
C LYS A 83 11.87 9.20 2.86
N ASN A 84 10.97 8.23 2.96
CA ASN A 84 10.23 7.71 1.81
C ASN A 84 8.81 8.29 1.66
N GLY A 85 8.29 8.97 2.69
CA GLY A 85 6.97 9.59 2.66
C GLY A 85 5.82 8.58 2.71
N TYR A 86 6.09 7.36 3.18
CA TYR A 86 5.10 6.33 3.45
C TYR A 86 5.15 5.97 4.94
N ASP A 87 4.00 5.62 5.49
CA ASP A 87 3.84 5.19 6.88
C ASP A 87 4.09 3.68 7.03
N ALA A 88 3.86 2.92 5.96
CA ALA A 88 4.17 1.50 5.84
C ALA A 88 4.50 1.13 4.38
N ILE A 89 5.33 0.11 4.19
CA ILE A 89 5.59 -0.49 2.89
C ILE A 89 5.41 -1.99 3.03
N PHE A 90 4.48 -2.56 2.28
CA PHE A 90 4.19 -3.98 2.27
C PHE A 90 4.79 -4.67 1.05
N GLY A 91 5.43 -5.81 1.25
CA GLY A 91 5.95 -6.66 0.19
C GLY A 91 5.89 -8.12 0.59
N LEU A 92 6.19 -9.00 -0.37
CA LEU A 92 6.37 -10.42 -0.08
C LEU A 92 7.72 -10.56 0.64
N SER A 93 7.69 -11.06 1.88
CA SER A 93 8.93 -11.45 2.57
C SER A 93 9.69 -12.46 1.71
N GLU A 94 10.96 -12.18 1.41
CA GLU A 94 11.87 -13.16 0.80
C GLU A 94 12.19 -14.32 1.75
#